data_AF-A0A2J2HH40-F1
#
_entry.id   AF-A0A2J2HH40-F1
#
_cell.length_a   1.000
_cell.length_b   1.000
_cell.length_c   1.000
_cell.angle_alpha   90.00
_cell.angle_beta   90.00
_cell.angle_gamma   90.00
#
_symmetry.space_group_name_H-M   'P 1'
#
loop_
_entity.id
_entity.type
_entity.pdbx_description
1 polymer ?
#
loop_
_entity_poly.entity_id
_entity_poly.type
_entity_poly.pdbx_seq_one_letter_code
_entity_poly.pdbx_strand_id
1 'polypeptide(L)'
;MLVSISTFFAWALEYYDFLIYFSLILYISELFFPKSSPVAALLYTLLVFAVGYFARPLGAIFFGHIGDKYGKRNALLGDAVTMAVATIAIASLPTYSEVGVLAPILLTIFRFLQGFGYGGEAGGGVVWALEFASPKWRGLVNGVLNSSMSVATLLATGLLLLVSAYYPFTHHWLENTLPKWCRGCHSWSRH
;
A
#
# COMPACT_ATOMS: atom_id res chain seq x y z
N MET A 1 20.32 2.55 16.96
CA MET A 1 19.07 1.98 17.51
C MET A 1 17.83 2.63 16.89
N LEU A 2 17.66 3.96 16.97
CA LEU A 2 16.50 4.64 16.38
C LEU A 2 16.32 4.38 14.87
N VAL A 3 17.40 4.41 14.09
CA VAL A 3 17.37 4.15 12.64
C VAL A 3 16.89 2.72 12.33
N SER A 4 17.38 1.73 13.07
CA SER A 4 16.96 0.34 12.88
C SER A 4 15.48 0.14 13.18
N ILE A 5 14.94 0.87 14.18
CA ILE A 5 13.51 0.83 14.52
C ILE A 5 12.69 1.48 13.41
N SER A 6 13.11 2.64 12.87
CA SER A 6 12.37 3.29 11.78
C SER A 6 12.33 2.44 10.51
N THR A 7 13.45 1.82 10.13
CA THR A 7 13.52 0.90 8.97
C THR A 7 12.63 -0.33 9.19
N PHE A 8 12.63 -0.89 10.41
CA PHE A 8 11.74 -2.00 10.74
C PHE A 8 10.27 -1.65 10.51
N PHE A 9 9.82 -0.49 11.01
CA PHE A 9 8.43 -0.05 10.85
C PHE A 9 8.09 0.31 9.40
N ALA A 10 9.02 0.90 8.66
CA ALA A 10 8.80 1.22 7.25
C ALA A 10 8.54 -0.05 6.42
N TRP A 11 9.37 -1.08 6.59
CA TRP A 11 9.19 -2.38 5.93
C TRP A 11 7.91 -3.08 6.41
N ALA A 12 7.64 -3.05 7.72
CA ALA A 12 6.43 -3.66 8.26
C ALA A 12 5.16 -3.00 7.68
N LEU A 13 5.09 -1.66 7.64
CA LEU A 13 3.94 -0.93 7.13
C LEU A 13 3.70 -1.16 5.64
N GLU A 14 4.76 -1.28 4.86
CA GLU A 14 4.66 -1.52 3.43
C GLU A 14 4.18 -2.95 3.13
N TYR A 15 4.76 -3.97 3.76
CA TYR A 15 4.24 -5.34 3.64
C TYR A 15 2.81 -5.49 4.16
N TYR A 16 2.46 -4.74 5.20
CA TYR A 16 1.11 -4.68 5.71
C TYR A 16 0.14 -4.10 4.66
N ASP A 17 0.45 -2.94 4.07
CA ASP A 17 -0.38 -2.32 3.01
C ASP A 17 -0.53 -3.23 1.80
N PHE A 18 0.53 -3.93 1.39
CA PHE A 18 0.48 -4.89 0.30
C PHE A 18 -0.50 -6.03 0.55
N LEU A 19 -0.43 -6.64 1.73
CA LEU A 19 -1.34 -7.73 2.06
C LEU A 19 -2.78 -7.25 2.13
N ILE A 20 -3.05 -6.10 2.77
CA ILE A 20 -4.39 -5.52 2.80
C ILE A 20 -4.89 -5.22 1.39
N TYR A 21 -4.07 -4.62 0.53
CA TYR A 21 -4.44 -4.31 -0.85
C TYR A 21 -4.82 -5.55 -1.64
N PHE A 22 -4.02 -6.63 -1.57
CA PHE A 22 -4.32 -7.87 -2.27
C PHE A 22 -5.53 -8.60 -1.70
N SER A 23 -5.69 -8.62 -0.37
CA SER A 23 -6.85 -9.22 0.27
C SER A 23 -8.15 -8.49 -0.06
N LEU A 24 -8.09 -7.17 -0.27
CA LEU A 24 -9.25 -6.33 -0.58
C LEU A 24 -9.35 -5.98 -2.08
N ILE A 25 -8.61 -6.67 -2.95
CA ILE A 25 -8.48 -6.27 -4.36
C ILE A 25 -9.82 -6.21 -5.11
N LEU A 26 -10.75 -7.11 -4.78
CA LEU A 26 -12.10 -7.12 -5.37
C LEU A 26 -12.94 -5.92 -4.92
N TYR A 27 -12.74 -5.44 -3.70
CA TYR A 27 -13.45 -4.28 -3.17
C TYR A 27 -12.91 -2.98 -3.78
N ILE A 28 -11.58 -2.90 -3.87
CA ILE A 28 -10.90 -1.76 -4.50
C ILE A 28 -11.30 -1.68 -5.98
N SER A 29 -11.38 -2.82 -6.68
CA SER A 29 -11.80 -2.85 -8.08
C SER A 29 -13.23 -2.35 -8.27
N GLU A 30 -14.17 -2.75 -7.42
CA GLU A 30 -15.56 -2.29 -7.49
C GLU A 30 -15.76 -0.83 -7.09
N LEU A 31 -14.91 -0.31 -6.19
CA LEU A 31 -15.04 1.04 -5.63
C LEU A 31 -14.42 2.12 -6.54
N PHE A 32 -13.30 1.80 -7.19
CA PHE A 32 -12.50 2.76 -7.95
C PHE A 32 -12.59 2.59 -9.47
N PHE A 33 -13.15 1.50 -10.00
CA PHE A 33 -13.22 1.26 -11.45
C PHE A 33 -14.65 1.12 -11.97
N PRO A 34 -14.88 1.36 -13.28
CA PRO A 34 -16.21 1.22 -13.88
C PRO A 34 -16.72 -0.23 -13.80
N LYS A 35 -18.01 -0.36 -13.53
CA LYS A 35 -18.72 -1.66 -13.43
C LYS A 35 -19.03 -2.32 -14.78
N SER A 36 -18.51 -1.80 -15.88
CA SER A 36 -18.79 -2.31 -17.24
C SER A 36 -18.21 -3.71 -17.48
N SER A 37 -17.07 -4.02 -16.88
CA SER A 37 -16.45 -5.35 -16.92
C SER A 37 -15.70 -5.65 -15.63
N PRO A 38 -16.17 -6.60 -14.79
CA PRO A 38 -15.49 -6.98 -13.55
C PRO A 38 -14.05 -7.46 -13.76
N VAL A 39 -13.80 -8.14 -14.89
CA VAL A 39 -12.46 -8.61 -15.25
C VAL A 39 -11.53 -7.44 -15.55
N ALA A 40 -12.00 -6.44 -16.30
CA ALA A 40 -11.20 -5.26 -16.61
C ALA A 40 -10.89 -4.45 -15.33
N ALA A 41 -11.88 -4.27 -14.44
CA ALA A 41 -11.70 -3.58 -13.16
C ALA A 41 -10.63 -4.26 -12.29
N LEU A 42 -10.64 -5.59 -12.20
CA LEU A 42 -9.62 -6.36 -11.49
C LEU A 42 -8.24 -6.18 -12.12
N LEU A 43 -8.13 -6.29 -13.44
CA LEU A 43 -6.87 -6.09 -14.16
C LEU A 43 -6.32 -4.67 -13.96
N TYR A 44 -7.16 -3.65 -14.00
CA TYR A 44 -6.72 -2.28 -13.72
C TYR A 44 -6.25 -2.10 -12.28
N THR A 45 -6.89 -2.75 -11.31
CA THR A 45 -6.47 -2.72 -9.90
C THR A 45 -5.10 -3.39 -9.71
N LEU A 46 -4.84 -4.49 -10.41
CA LEU A 46 -3.52 -5.12 -10.47
C LEU A 46 -2.48 -4.23 -11.16
N LEU A 47 -2.86 -3.54 -12.24
CA LEU A 47 -1.98 -2.60 -12.94
C LEU A 47 -1.60 -1.41 -12.06
N VAL A 48 -2.54 -0.86 -11.28
CA VAL A 48 -2.25 0.21 -10.30
C VAL A 48 -1.19 -0.23 -9.30
N PHE A 49 -1.31 -1.46 -8.78
CA PHE A 49 -0.32 -2.04 -7.89
C PHE A 49 1.04 -2.17 -8.58
N ALA A 50 1.05 -2.70 -9.81
CA ALA A 50 2.27 -2.84 -10.60
C ALA A 50 2.96 -1.48 -10.82
N VAL A 51 2.20 -0.43 -11.19
CA VAL A 51 2.71 0.93 -11.36
C VAL A 51 3.38 1.45 -10.09
N GLY A 52 2.76 1.25 -8.92
CA GLY A 52 3.37 1.58 -7.63
C GLY A 52 4.69 0.83 -7.40
N TYR A 53 4.74 -0.45 -7.74
CA TYR A 53 5.96 -1.26 -7.60
C TYR A 53 7.08 -0.79 -8.54
N PHE A 54 6.75 -0.47 -9.79
CA PHE A 54 7.69 0.08 -10.78
C PHE A 54 8.16 1.50 -10.45
N ALA A 55 7.48 2.22 -9.56
CA ALA A 55 7.93 3.52 -9.08
C ALA A 55 9.15 3.42 -8.15
N ARG A 56 9.40 2.25 -7.54
CA ARG A 56 10.46 2.05 -6.54
C ARG A 56 11.88 2.27 -7.08
N PRO A 57 12.29 1.72 -8.23
CA PRO A 57 13.60 2.02 -8.79
C PRO A 57 13.81 3.52 -9.04
N LEU A 58 12.77 4.23 -9.49
CA LEU A 58 12.82 5.68 -9.71
C LEU A 58 13.01 6.42 -8.38
N GLY A 59 12.30 5.99 -7.35
CA GLY A 59 12.46 6.46 -5.97
C GLY A 59 13.87 6.22 -5.43
N ALA A 60 14.39 5.01 -5.60
CA ALA A 60 15.72 4.62 -5.14
C ALA A 60 16.81 5.48 -5.78
N ILE A 61 16.72 5.77 -7.08
CA ILE A 61 17.66 6.65 -7.78
C ILE A 61 17.56 8.08 -7.25
N PHE A 62 16.34 8.60 -7.10
CA PHE A 62 16.11 9.98 -6.66
C PHE A 62 16.54 10.22 -5.21
N PHE A 63 16.02 9.42 -4.28
CA PHE A 63 16.35 9.52 -2.86
C PHE A 63 17.78 9.06 -2.57
N GLY A 64 18.33 8.13 -3.35
CA GLY A 64 19.75 7.78 -3.31
C GLY A 64 20.65 8.97 -3.62
N HIS A 65 20.37 9.69 -4.71
CA HIS A 65 21.10 10.92 -5.05
C HIS A 65 20.98 11.99 -3.97
N ILE A 66 19.78 12.17 -3.39
CA ILE A 66 19.57 13.09 -2.27
C ILE A 66 20.36 12.64 -1.05
N GLY A 67 20.41 11.35 -0.77
CA GLY A 67 21.15 10.76 0.35
C GLY A 67 22.65 11.00 0.24
N ASP A 68 23.19 10.87 -0.97
CA ASP A 68 24.61 11.09 -1.26
C ASP A 68 24.99 12.58 -1.19
N LYS A 69 24.14 13.48 -1.70
CA LYS A 69 24.43 14.91 -1.80
C LYS A 69 24.05 15.74 -0.58
N TYR A 70 22.90 15.44 0.03
CA TYR A 70 22.30 16.23 1.11
C TYR A 70 22.19 15.47 2.44
N GLY A 71 22.74 14.24 2.48
CA GLY A 71 22.82 13.40 3.68
C GLY A 71 21.69 12.38 3.79
N LYS A 72 22.06 11.15 4.20
CA LYS A 72 21.17 9.99 4.32
C LYS A 72 19.92 10.24 5.17
N ARG A 73 20.08 11.00 6.27
CA ARG A 73 18.95 11.36 7.15
C ARG A 73 17.86 12.16 6.44
N ASN A 74 18.25 13.08 5.56
CA ASN A 74 17.29 13.94 4.86
C ASN A 74 16.56 13.16 3.77
N ALA A 75 17.25 12.25 3.07
CA ALA A 75 16.63 11.33 2.13
C ALA A 75 15.56 10.47 2.80
N LEU A 76 15.89 9.86 3.95
CA LEU A 76 14.98 8.98 4.70
C LEU A 76 13.83 9.69 5.43
N LEU A 77 13.93 11.01 5.61
CA LEU A 77 12.78 11.79 6.06
C LEU A 77 11.90 12.17 4.86
N GLY A 78 12.53 12.50 3.73
CA GLY A 78 11.82 12.87 2.50
C GLY A 78 10.98 11.71 1.94
N ASP A 79 11.54 10.50 1.87
CA ASP A 79 10.78 9.34 1.42
C ASP A 79 9.62 8.98 2.37
N ALA A 80 9.85 8.98 3.68
CA ALA A 80 8.86 8.67 4.70
C ALA A 80 7.69 9.66 4.67
N VAL A 81 7.98 10.96 4.52
CA VAL A 81 6.96 12.00 4.36
C VAL A 81 6.19 11.81 3.06
N THR A 82 6.88 11.52 1.95
CA THR A 82 6.23 11.26 0.65
C THR A 82 5.25 10.09 0.75
N MET A 83 5.68 9.00 1.39
CA MET A 83 4.84 7.82 1.62
C MET A 83 3.66 8.15 2.53
N ALA A 84 3.88 8.81 3.66
CA ALA A 84 2.82 9.15 4.62
C ALA A 84 1.74 10.05 4.01
N VAL A 85 2.15 11.08 3.25
CA VAL A 85 1.22 11.99 2.56
C VAL A 85 0.41 11.23 1.52
N ALA A 86 1.04 10.34 0.74
CA ALA A 86 0.33 9.53 -0.24
C ALA A 86 -0.69 8.58 0.42
N THR A 87 -0.33 7.93 1.52
CA THR A 87 -1.24 7.02 2.26
C THR A 87 -2.45 7.77 2.82
N ILE A 88 -2.24 8.94 3.43
CA ILE A 88 -3.34 9.78 3.94
C ILE A 88 -4.24 10.23 2.78
N ALA A 89 -3.65 10.62 1.64
CA ALA A 89 -4.40 11.03 0.47
C ALA A 89 -5.27 9.88 -0.08
N ILE A 90 -4.72 8.66 -0.16
CA ILE A 90 -5.46 7.45 -0.58
C ILE A 90 -6.66 7.19 0.34
N ALA A 91 -6.47 7.35 1.66
CA ALA A 91 -7.55 7.15 2.63
C ALA A 91 -8.70 8.16 2.48
N SER A 92 -8.44 9.32 1.90
CA SER A 92 -9.43 10.39 1.64
C SER A 92 -9.97 10.42 0.22
N LEU A 93 -9.65 9.42 -0.62
CA LEU A 93 -10.06 9.43 -2.01
C LEU A 93 -11.57 9.27 -2.19
N PRO A 94 -12.21 10.08 -3.04
CA PRO A 94 -13.58 9.85 -3.48
C PRO A 94 -13.66 8.61 -4.39
N THR A 95 -14.84 8.01 -4.42
CA THR A 95 -15.17 6.79 -5.15
C THR A 95 -15.49 7.05 -6.63
N TYR A 96 -15.51 6.01 -7.45
CA TYR A 96 -15.89 6.14 -8.88
C TYR A 96 -17.31 6.69 -9.05
N SER A 97 -18.23 6.40 -8.11
CA SER A 97 -19.58 6.96 -8.13
C SER A 97 -19.65 8.47 -7.89
N GLU A 98 -18.66 9.05 -7.22
CA GLU A 98 -18.66 10.47 -6.86
C GLU A 98 -17.96 11.35 -7.90
N VAL A 99 -16.82 10.87 -8.44
CA VAL A 99 -15.97 11.67 -9.34
C VAL A 99 -15.61 10.97 -10.65
N GLY A 100 -16.15 9.78 -10.90
CA GLY A 100 -15.93 9.02 -12.13
C GLY A 100 -14.46 8.63 -12.34
N VAL A 101 -13.97 8.84 -13.55
CA VAL A 101 -12.62 8.45 -14.01
C VAL A 101 -11.48 9.12 -13.23
N LEU A 102 -11.76 10.21 -12.51
CA LEU A 102 -10.76 10.83 -11.63
C LEU A 102 -10.36 9.94 -10.45
N ALA A 103 -11.28 9.13 -9.92
CA ALA A 103 -11.01 8.24 -8.79
C ALA A 103 -9.84 7.26 -9.06
N PRO A 104 -9.83 6.47 -10.15
CA PRO A 104 -8.73 5.55 -10.45
C PRO A 104 -7.44 6.28 -10.88
N ILE A 105 -7.54 7.47 -11.49
CA ILE A 105 -6.36 8.28 -11.83
C ILE A 105 -5.65 8.74 -10.56
N LEU A 106 -6.39 9.34 -9.61
CA LEU A 106 -5.83 9.80 -8.35
C LEU A 106 -5.28 8.63 -7.52
N LEU A 107 -6.00 7.51 -7.48
CA LEU A 107 -5.52 6.27 -6.86
C LEU A 107 -4.17 5.84 -7.45
N THR A 108 -4.05 5.85 -8.79
CA THR A 108 -2.81 5.47 -9.49
C THR A 108 -1.67 6.43 -9.16
N ILE A 109 -1.92 7.73 -9.17
CA ILE A 109 -0.92 8.76 -8.84
C ILE A 109 -0.42 8.59 -7.41
N PHE A 110 -1.33 8.45 -6.43
CA PHE A 110 -0.90 8.30 -5.04
C PHE A 110 -0.21 6.96 -4.79
N ARG A 111 -0.64 5.88 -5.44
CA ARG A 111 0.06 4.58 -5.40
C ARG A 111 1.46 4.67 -6.01
N PHE A 112 1.62 5.42 -7.09
CA PHE A 112 2.93 5.72 -7.67
C PHE A 112 3.81 6.50 -6.67
N LEU A 113 3.28 7.56 -6.05
CA LEU A 113 4.02 8.36 -5.06
C LEU A 113 4.40 7.55 -3.82
N GLN A 114 3.52 6.66 -3.35
CA GLN A 114 3.80 5.77 -2.23
C GLN A 114 4.96 4.81 -2.56
N GLY A 115 4.94 4.19 -3.75
CA GLY A 115 6.02 3.33 -4.22
C GLY A 115 7.32 4.08 -4.50
N PHE A 116 7.22 5.31 -5.01
CA PHE A 116 8.35 6.21 -5.21
C PHE A 116 9.02 6.58 -3.88
N GLY A 117 8.24 6.94 -2.85
CA GLY A 117 8.74 7.14 -1.49
C GLY A 117 9.49 5.90 -1.01
N TYR A 118 8.81 4.75 -1.00
CA TYR A 118 9.40 3.51 -0.50
C TYR A 118 10.73 3.10 -1.18
N GLY A 119 10.93 3.46 -2.46
CA GLY A 119 12.18 3.20 -3.17
C GLY A 119 13.44 3.72 -2.47
N GLY A 120 13.36 4.87 -1.81
CA GLY A 120 14.49 5.44 -1.05
C GLY A 120 14.84 4.62 0.19
N GLU A 121 13.83 4.10 0.87
CA GLU A 121 13.96 3.38 2.13
C GLU A 121 14.48 1.95 1.90
N ALA A 122 13.98 1.24 0.88
CA ALA A 122 14.43 -0.10 0.53
C ALA A 122 15.91 -0.15 0.08
N GLY A 123 16.38 0.90 -0.60
CA GLY A 123 17.77 0.99 -1.07
C GLY A 123 18.75 1.52 -0.02
N GLY A 124 18.35 2.53 0.76
CA GLY A 124 19.25 3.25 1.66
C GLY A 124 19.05 2.98 3.16
N GLY A 125 17.83 2.65 3.58
CA GLY A 125 17.44 2.52 4.99
C GLY A 125 18.14 1.37 5.70
N VAL A 126 18.12 0.17 5.10
CA VAL A 126 18.80 -1.01 5.65
C VAL A 126 20.31 -0.82 5.75
N VAL A 127 20.93 -0.23 4.73
CA VAL A 127 22.38 0.03 4.72
C VAL A 127 22.72 1.00 5.83
N TRP A 128 21.96 2.08 5.98
CA TRP A 128 22.16 3.06 7.04
C TRP A 128 21.96 2.46 8.44
N ALA A 129 20.94 1.61 8.62
CA ALA A 129 20.71 0.89 9.88
C ALA A 129 21.89 -0.04 10.23
N LEU A 130 22.50 -0.69 9.25
CA LEU A 130 23.66 -1.58 9.43
C LEU A 130 24.98 -0.82 9.62
N GLU A 131 25.10 0.39 9.07
CA GLU A 131 26.25 1.28 9.30
C GLU A 131 26.36 1.68 10.78
N PHE A 132 25.22 1.94 11.45
CA PHE A 132 25.17 2.23 12.88
C PHE A 132 25.27 0.98 13.78
N ALA A 133 25.15 -0.22 13.21
CA ALA A 133 25.25 -1.46 13.97
C ALA A 133 26.72 -1.90 14.10
N SER A 134 27.13 -2.24 15.33
CA SER A 134 28.47 -2.80 15.56
C SER A 134 28.64 -4.11 14.77
N PRO A 135 29.86 -4.43 14.28
CA PRO A 135 30.08 -5.58 13.40
C PRO A 135 29.54 -6.91 13.92
N LYS A 136 29.67 -7.17 15.23
CA LYS A 136 29.17 -8.38 15.91
C LYS A 136 27.65 -8.57 15.82
N TRP A 137 26.89 -7.47 15.76
CA TRP A 137 25.42 -7.49 15.81
C TRP A 137 24.76 -7.26 14.45
N ARG A 138 25.52 -6.99 13.38
CA ARG A 138 24.97 -6.69 12.04
C ARG A 138 24.05 -7.80 11.50
N GLY A 139 24.44 -9.07 11.70
CA GLY A 139 23.62 -10.21 11.29
C GLY A 139 22.27 -10.25 12.03
N LEU A 140 22.29 -10.02 13.35
CA LEU A 140 21.06 -9.97 14.15
C LEU A 140 20.17 -8.79 13.75
N VAL A 141 20.77 -7.59 13.56
CA VAL A 141 20.03 -6.39 13.14
C VAL A 141 19.37 -6.63 11.78
N ASN A 142 20.09 -7.20 10.81
CA ASN A 142 19.51 -7.55 9.51
C ASN A 142 18.39 -8.59 9.62
N GLY A 143 18.56 -9.61 10.49
CA GLY A 143 17.54 -10.61 10.75
C GLY A 143 16.27 -10.01 11.36
N VAL A 144 16.41 -9.07 12.30
CA VAL A 144 15.29 -8.32 12.89
C VAL A 144 14.61 -7.45 11.83
N LEU A 145 15.36 -6.78 10.96
CA LEU A 145 14.76 -5.98 9.88
C LEU A 145 13.95 -6.85 8.92
N ASN A 146 14.43 -8.04 8.56
CA ASN A 146 13.69 -8.97 7.69
C ASN A 146 12.48 -9.61 8.39
N SER A 147 12.51 -9.79 9.71
CA SER A 147 11.36 -10.34 10.44
C SER A 147 10.14 -9.40 10.43
N SER A 148 10.32 -8.13 10.06
CA SER A 148 9.22 -7.16 9.85
C SER A 148 8.17 -7.69 8.88
N MET A 149 8.55 -8.43 7.83
CA MET A 149 7.65 -9.02 6.85
C MET A 149 6.68 -10.03 7.50
N SER A 150 7.20 -10.90 8.36
CA SER A 150 6.41 -11.88 9.09
C SER A 150 5.48 -11.21 10.09
N VAL A 151 5.97 -10.18 10.80
CA VAL A 151 5.17 -9.39 11.74
C VAL A 151 4.03 -8.66 11.03
N ALA A 152 4.32 -8.03 9.90
CA ALA A 152 3.32 -7.36 9.06
C ALA A 152 2.25 -8.33 8.57
N THR A 153 2.66 -9.54 8.16
CA THR A 153 1.74 -10.58 7.70
C THR A 153 0.79 -11.04 8.80
N LEU A 154 1.33 -11.26 10.01
CA LEU A 154 0.53 -11.59 11.20
C LEU A 154 -0.47 -10.48 11.54
N LEU A 155 -0.03 -9.22 11.52
CA LEU A 155 -0.89 -8.07 11.83
C LEU A 155 -1.98 -7.85 10.79
N ALA A 156 -1.65 -7.91 9.50
CA ALA A 156 -2.61 -7.75 8.40
C ALA A 156 -3.65 -8.87 8.44
N THR A 157 -3.20 -10.12 8.54
CA THR A 157 -4.10 -11.28 8.60
C THR A 157 -4.96 -11.24 9.87
N GLY A 158 -4.36 -10.91 11.02
CA GLY A 158 -5.08 -10.76 12.29
C GLY A 158 -6.16 -9.68 12.21
N LEU A 159 -5.86 -8.52 11.62
CA LEU A 159 -6.86 -7.47 11.41
C LEU A 159 -7.98 -7.95 10.47
N LEU A 160 -7.64 -8.57 9.34
CA LEU A 160 -8.63 -9.08 8.39
C LEU A 160 -9.53 -10.15 9.02
N LEU A 161 -8.98 -11.00 9.90
CA LEU A 161 -9.75 -11.97 10.68
C LEU A 161 -10.69 -11.29 11.68
N LEU A 162 -10.22 -10.25 12.37
CA LEU A 162 -11.07 -9.48 13.27
C LEU A 162 -12.20 -8.81 12.47
N VAL A 163 -11.88 -8.14 11.37
CA VAL A 163 -12.85 -7.51 10.49
C VAL A 163 -13.86 -8.53 9.98
N SER A 164 -13.41 -9.70 9.52
CA SER A 164 -14.31 -10.74 9.00
C SER A 164 -15.17 -11.40 10.08
N ALA A 165 -14.72 -11.44 11.33
CA ALA A 165 -15.50 -11.94 12.46
C ALA A 165 -16.63 -10.98 12.86
N TYR A 166 -16.38 -9.66 12.82
CA TYR A 166 -17.41 -8.65 13.10
C TYR A 166 -18.32 -8.39 11.88
N TYR A 167 -17.75 -8.44 10.69
CA TYR A 167 -18.40 -8.20 9.41
C TYR A 167 -18.22 -9.45 8.56
N PRO A 168 -19.12 -10.44 8.67
CA PRO A 168 -19.02 -11.65 7.86
C PRO A 168 -18.95 -11.23 6.40
N PHE A 169 -17.83 -11.60 5.77
CA PHE A 169 -17.44 -11.24 4.40
C PHE A 169 -18.29 -12.03 3.39
N THR A 170 -19.61 -11.97 3.57
CA THR A 170 -20.62 -12.46 2.64
C THR A 170 -21.02 -11.30 1.73
N HIS A 171 -21.43 -11.61 0.50
CA HIS A 171 -21.92 -10.66 -0.52
C HIS A 171 -22.98 -9.65 -0.01
N HIS A 172 -23.52 -9.88 1.18
CA HIS A 172 -24.47 -9.04 1.89
C HIS A 172 -23.91 -7.67 2.32
N TRP A 173 -22.58 -7.52 2.48
CA TRP A 173 -21.99 -6.23 2.87
C TRP A 173 -22.16 -5.16 1.78
N LEU A 174 -21.98 -5.53 0.52
CA LEU A 174 -22.27 -4.68 -0.65
C LEU A 174 -23.77 -4.38 -0.75
N GLU A 175 -24.64 -5.37 -0.48
CA GLU A 175 -26.10 -5.17 -0.53
C GLU A 175 -26.65 -4.25 0.57
N ASN A 176 -26.02 -4.24 1.75
CA ASN A 176 -26.50 -3.51 2.92
C ASN A 176 -25.94 -2.10 3.06
N THR A 177 -24.79 -1.79 2.43
CA THR A 177 -24.21 -0.44 2.41
C THR A 177 -24.53 0.36 1.13
N LEU A 178 -24.89 -0.29 0.02
CA LEU A 178 -25.32 0.42 -1.19
C LEU A 178 -26.75 0.98 -1.07
N PRO A 179 -27.01 2.22 -1.55
CA PRO A 179 -28.35 2.78 -1.64
C PRO A 179 -29.32 1.84 -2.38
N LYS A 180 -30.59 1.78 -1.93
CA LYS A 180 -31.63 0.86 -2.45
C LYS A 180 -31.74 0.78 -3.98
N TRP A 181 -31.40 1.86 -4.68
CA TRP A 181 -31.43 1.98 -6.14
C TRP A 181 -30.45 1.05 -6.89
N CYS A 182 -29.39 0.56 -6.23
CA CYS A 182 -28.43 -0.39 -6.82
C CYS A 182 -28.91 -1.87 -6.75
N ARG A 183 -29.90 -2.18 -5.90
CA ARG A 183 -30.40 -3.57 -5.71
C ARG A 183 -31.26 -4.08 -6.88
N GLY A 184 -31.68 -3.20 -7.78
CA GLY A 184 -32.56 -3.53 -8.90
C GLY A 184 -31.87 -4.21 -10.11
N CYS A 185 -30.53 -4.22 -10.19
CA CYS A 185 -29.85 -4.74 -11.39
C CYS A 185 -29.77 -6.28 -11.47
N HIS A 186 -29.96 -7.01 -10.36
CA HIS A 186 -29.90 -8.48 -10.36
C HIS A 186 -31.22 -9.17 -10.79
N SER A 187 -32.32 -8.44 -11.00
CA SER A 187 -33.57 -9.04 -11.50
C SER A 187 -33.60 -9.24 -13.03
N TRP A 188 -32.67 -8.62 -13.76
CA TRP A 188 -32.65 -8.62 -15.23
C TRP A 188 -31.85 -9.77 -15.87
N SER A 189 -31.46 -10.79 -15.11
CA SER A 189 -30.79 -11.99 -15.63
C SER A 189 -31.62 -13.28 -15.50
N ARG A 190 -32.94 -13.15 -15.27
CA ARG A 190 -33.87 -14.31 -15.17
C ARG A 190 -35.02 -14.29 -16.16
N HIS A 191 -34.91 -13.53 -17.26
CA HIS A 191 -35.80 -13.63 -18.41
C HIS A 191 -34.99 -13.67 -19.69
#